data_AF-A0A538PQG3-F1
#
_entry.id   AF-A0A538PQG3-F1
#
_cell.length_a   1.000
_cell.length_b   1.000
_cell.length_c   1.000
_cell.angle_alpha   90.00
_cell.angle_beta   90.00
_cell.angle_gamma   90.00
#
_symmetry.space_group_name_H-M   'P 1'
#
loop_
_entity.id
_entity.type
_entity.pdbx_description
1 polymer ?
#
loop_
_entity_poly.entity_id
_entity_poly.type
_entity_poly.pdbx_seq_one_letter_code
_entity_poly.pdbx_strand_id
1 'polypeptide(L)'
;MSFRVDVDLTNPGQFFGCCGLFELASRLDVDATAYFDRGGFSVSGRPELSAVLGQLTAAGLEQLDPSDGTASPILIPSPLRLRLDWWKDERSGGRDLKVWAGSMQSVRIAQAMLGALRDPMLHTPALFDVGQIVYDPAEPTKKVEPFYFDARRASNAHSLDIGFSPNDLELTTIAFPAVEVLCLVGLQRFRPSETGEPRIFEYCTWSNSLPVSVAALVAAGAVPLRGTRRYRFENWFRSGQRKHKAFRAAVSVAEGK
;
A
#
# COMPACT_ATOMS: atom_id res chain seq x y z
N MET A 1 -1.59 19.21 -13.74
CA MET A 1 -0.74 18.15 -13.16
C MET A 1 0.14 18.78 -12.10
N SER A 2 0.08 18.27 -10.88
CA SER A 2 0.81 18.78 -9.70
C SER A 2 2.01 17.91 -9.39
N PHE A 3 1.87 16.59 -9.53
CA PHE A 3 2.98 15.65 -9.47
C PHE A 3 2.68 14.38 -10.28
N ARG A 4 3.74 13.66 -10.61
CA ARG A 4 3.70 12.33 -11.23
C ARG A 4 4.69 11.43 -10.52
N VAL A 5 4.29 10.19 -10.27
CA VAL A 5 5.16 9.14 -9.72
C VAL A 5 5.26 7.99 -10.72
N ASP A 6 6.40 7.31 -10.74
CA ASP A 6 6.62 6.12 -11.54
C ASP A 6 5.99 4.92 -10.83
N VAL A 7 5.35 4.02 -11.59
CA VAL A 7 4.64 2.88 -11.03
C VAL A 7 4.72 1.66 -11.94
N ASP A 8 5.11 0.52 -11.34
CA ASP A 8 4.89 -0.79 -11.90
C ASP A 8 3.48 -1.27 -11.55
N LEU A 9 2.59 -1.24 -12.54
CA LEU A 9 1.20 -1.67 -12.38
C LEU A 9 1.05 -3.17 -12.14
N THR A 10 2.10 -3.97 -12.29
CA THR A 10 2.12 -5.38 -11.88
C THR A 10 2.51 -5.56 -10.40
N ASN A 11 2.94 -4.49 -9.71
CA ASN A 11 3.12 -4.49 -8.27
C ASN A 11 1.86 -3.92 -7.60
N PRO A 12 0.93 -4.75 -7.07
CA PRO A 12 -0.27 -4.27 -6.40
C PRO A 12 0.03 -3.30 -5.24
N GLY A 13 1.14 -3.50 -4.52
CA GLY A 13 1.57 -2.57 -3.48
C GLY A 13 1.80 -1.16 -4.02
N GLN A 14 2.44 -1.03 -5.19
CA GLN A 14 2.67 0.29 -5.80
C GLN A 14 1.39 0.90 -6.36
N PHE A 15 0.51 0.09 -6.97
CA PHE A 15 -0.81 0.55 -7.42
C PHE A 15 -1.64 1.11 -6.26
N PHE A 16 -1.76 0.37 -5.15
CA PHE A 16 -2.48 0.86 -3.97
C PHE A 16 -1.71 1.98 -3.26
N GLY A 17 -0.38 2.03 -3.38
CA GLY A 17 0.43 3.18 -2.98
C GLY A 17 0.05 4.46 -3.72
N CYS A 18 -0.15 4.39 -5.04
CA CYS A 18 -0.66 5.50 -5.84
C CYS A 18 -2.05 5.94 -5.35
N CYS A 19 -2.92 4.97 -5.07
CA CYS A 19 -4.24 5.22 -4.51
C CYS A 19 -4.16 5.90 -3.13
N GLY A 20 -3.16 5.56 -2.31
CA GLY A 20 -2.88 6.21 -1.03
C GLY A 20 -2.45 7.66 -1.18
N LEU A 21 -1.53 7.94 -2.10
CA LEU A 21 -1.17 9.33 -2.45
C LEU A 21 -2.39 10.12 -2.89
N PHE A 22 -3.28 9.51 -3.67
CA PHE A 22 -4.47 10.19 -4.15
C PHE A 22 -5.50 10.45 -3.04
N GLU A 23 -5.73 9.49 -2.13
CA GLU A 23 -6.57 9.71 -0.95
C GLU A 23 -6.05 10.90 -0.13
N LEU A 24 -4.74 10.96 0.10
CA LEU A 24 -4.13 12.05 0.86
C LEU A 24 -4.23 13.39 0.14
N ALA A 25 -3.92 13.42 -1.17
CA ALA A 25 -4.03 14.63 -1.99
C ALA A 25 -5.46 15.17 -2.00
N SER A 26 -6.46 14.29 -2.16
CA SER A 26 -7.88 14.68 -2.17
C SER A 26 -8.39 15.27 -0.86
N ARG A 27 -7.72 14.96 0.25
CA ARG A 27 -8.02 15.52 1.58
C ARG A 27 -7.43 16.91 1.79
N LEU A 28 -6.33 17.21 1.11
CA LEU A 28 -5.71 18.53 1.08
C LEU A 28 -6.35 19.44 0.02
N ASP A 29 -6.89 18.84 -1.04
CA ASP A 29 -7.54 19.53 -2.13
C ASP A 29 -8.72 18.73 -2.68
N VAL A 30 -9.95 19.21 -2.45
CA VAL A 30 -11.19 18.50 -2.82
C VAL A 30 -11.34 18.34 -4.34
N ASP A 31 -10.73 19.23 -5.12
CA ASP A 31 -10.76 19.21 -6.58
C ASP A 31 -9.63 18.34 -7.18
N ALA A 32 -8.86 17.64 -6.35
CA ALA A 32 -7.80 16.78 -6.83
C ALA A 32 -8.38 15.66 -7.71
N THR A 33 -7.78 15.48 -8.88
CA THR A 33 -8.09 14.38 -9.80
C THR A 33 -6.82 13.63 -10.16
N ALA A 34 -6.94 12.37 -10.53
CA ALA A 34 -5.78 11.55 -10.89
C ALA A 34 -6.09 10.58 -12.02
N TYR A 35 -5.04 10.07 -12.67
CA TYR A 35 -5.11 9.02 -13.68
C TYR A 35 -3.81 8.24 -13.78
N PHE A 36 -3.89 7.04 -14.34
CA PHE A 36 -2.74 6.23 -14.73
C PHE A 36 -2.40 6.42 -16.20
N ASP A 37 -1.10 6.51 -16.49
CA ASP A 37 -0.53 6.51 -17.84
C ASP A 37 0.49 5.37 -18.00
N ARG A 38 1.26 5.38 -19.09
CA ARG A 38 2.27 4.35 -19.33
C ARG A 38 3.41 4.49 -18.30
N GLY A 39 3.37 3.64 -17.28
CA GLY A 39 4.40 3.55 -16.26
C GLY A 39 4.34 4.67 -15.23
N GLY A 40 3.23 5.42 -15.15
CA GLY A 40 3.09 6.54 -14.24
C GLY A 40 1.69 6.71 -13.67
N PHE A 41 1.65 7.40 -12.54
CA PHE A 41 0.44 7.89 -11.91
C PHE A 41 0.54 9.39 -11.72
N SER A 42 -0.41 10.12 -12.30
CA SER A 42 -0.41 11.58 -12.35
C SER A 42 -1.57 12.12 -11.51
N VAL A 43 -1.26 13.06 -10.62
CA VAL A 43 -2.26 13.77 -9.80
C VAL A 43 -2.29 15.23 -10.23
N SER A 44 -3.47 15.79 -10.39
CA SER A 44 -3.74 17.20 -10.64
C SER A 44 -4.53 17.78 -9.47
N GLY A 45 -4.14 18.97 -9.02
CA GLY A 45 -4.69 19.68 -7.86
C GLY A 45 -3.71 20.76 -7.39
N ARG A 46 -3.81 21.17 -6.13
CA ARG A 46 -2.89 22.12 -5.50
C ARG A 46 -1.64 21.50 -4.87
N PRO A 47 -1.69 20.37 -4.14
CA PRO A 47 -0.53 19.91 -3.39
C PRO A 47 0.52 19.24 -4.29
N GLU A 48 1.79 19.55 -4.05
CA GLU A 48 2.94 18.82 -4.60
C GLU A 48 3.20 17.53 -3.83
N LEU A 49 3.96 16.60 -4.43
CA LEU A 49 4.29 15.30 -3.81
C LEU A 49 4.94 15.47 -2.43
N SER A 50 5.96 16.33 -2.33
CA SER A 50 6.67 16.62 -1.07
C SER A 50 5.73 17.20 -0.01
N ALA A 51 4.77 18.03 -0.40
CA ALA A 51 3.77 18.59 0.51
C ALA A 51 2.82 17.49 1.03
N VAL A 52 2.35 16.57 0.17
CA VAL A 52 1.51 15.44 0.60
C VAL A 52 2.26 14.55 1.60
N LEU A 53 3.49 14.15 1.27
CA LEU A 53 4.31 13.30 2.13
C LEU A 53 4.72 14.03 3.43
N GLY A 54 5.03 15.32 3.34
CA GLY A 54 5.33 16.18 4.47
C GLY A 54 4.15 16.28 5.45
N GLN A 55 2.92 16.46 4.94
CA GLN A 55 1.73 16.48 5.79
C GLN A 55 1.47 15.12 6.46
N LEU A 56 1.67 14.01 5.73
CA LEU A 56 1.52 12.66 6.29
C LEU A 56 2.54 12.39 7.42
N THR A 57 3.81 12.70 7.17
CA THR A 57 4.90 12.47 8.14
C THR A 57 4.83 13.41 9.34
N ALA A 58 4.34 14.64 9.16
CA ALA A 58 4.10 15.60 10.23
C ALA A 58 2.88 15.22 11.10
N ALA A 59 1.79 14.75 10.49
CA ALA A 59 0.59 14.33 11.21
C ALA A 59 0.85 13.09 12.08
N GLY A 60 1.72 12.17 11.63
CA GLY A 60 2.02 10.93 12.36
C GLY A 60 0.87 9.92 12.30
N LEU A 61 1.02 8.83 13.08
CA LEU A 61 0.02 7.76 13.19
C LEU A 61 -0.29 7.51 14.66
N GLU A 62 -1.57 7.56 15.01
CA GLU A 62 -2.07 7.30 16.36
C GLU A 62 -2.73 5.92 16.44
N GLN A 63 -2.36 5.15 17.46
CA GLN A 63 -3.01 3.89 17.81
C GLN A 63 -4.31 4.17 18.55
N LEU A 64 -5.45 3.74 18.00
CA LEU A 64 -6.76 4.01 18.62
C LEU A 64 -7.15 3.03 19.73
N ASP A 65 -6.63 1.81 19.70
CA ASP A 65 -6.75 0.82 20.77
C ASP A 65 -5.36 0.51 21.33
N PRO A 66 -4.92 1.21 22.40
CA PRO A 66 -3.59 1.05 22.98
C PRO A 66 -3.29 -0.37 23.47
N SER A 67 -4.32 -1.19 23.72
CA SER A 67 -4.17 -2.56 24.18
C SER A 67 -3.91 -3.55 23.04
N ASP A 68 -4.26 -3.18 21.80
CA ASP A 68 -4.10 -4.03 20.61
C ASP A 68 -2.97 -3.53 19.70
N GLY A 69 -1.73 -3.86 20.04
CA GLY A 69 -0.59 -3.57 19.16
C GLY A 69 -0.61 -4.32 17.82
N THR A 70 -1.47 -5.33 17.66
CA THR A 70 -1.44 -6.25 16.51
C THR A 70 -2.39 -5.83 15.39
N ALA A 71 -3.56 -5.31 15.73
CA ALA A 71 -4.61 -4.96 14.77
C ALA A 71 -5.43 -3.72 15.18
N SER A 72 -4.93 -2.88 16.11
CA SER A 72 -5.58 -1.62 16.45
C SER A 72 -5.80 -0.77 15.20
N PRO A 73 -6.99 -0.17 15.04
CA PRO A 73 -7.21 0.91 14.07
C PRO A 73 -6.16 2.01 14.24
N ILE A 74 -5.80 2.63 13.13
CA ILE A 74 -4.82 3.72 13.08
C ILE A 74 -5.53 5.01 12.68
N LEU A 75 -5.29 6.10 13.37
CA LEU A 75 -5.73 7.43 12.97
C LEU A 75 -4.55 8.20 12.39
N ILE A 76 -4.78 8.82 11.22
CA ILE A 76 -3.97 9.92 10.70
C ILE A 76 -4.67 11.22 11.12
N PRO A 77 -4.07 12.01 12.01
CA PRO A 77 -4.69 13.23 12.55
C PRO A 77 -4.88 14.35 11.51
N SER A 78 -5.26 15.53 12.00
CA SER A 78 -5.33 16.75 11.20
C SER A 78 -3.99 17.05 10.49
N PRO A 79 -3.99 17.56 9.25
CA PRO A 79 -5.17 17.98 8.45
C PRO A 79 -5.87 16.84 7.71
N LEU A 80 -5.26 15.67 7.63
CA LEU A 80 -5.73 14.56 6.79
C LEU A 80 -6.99 13.89 7.36
N ARG A 81 -7.09 13.70 8.69
CA ARG A 81 -8.27 13.16 9.39
C ARG A 81 -8.78 11.85 8.77
N LEU A 82 -7.90 10.86 8.65
CA LEU A 82 -8.19 9.57 8.03
C LEU A 82 -8.03 8.45 9.05
N ARG A 83 -9.10 7.68 9.26
CA ARG A 83 -9.04 6.44 10.03
C ARG A 83 -8.75 5.26 9.09
N LEU A 84 -7.74 4.46 9.44
CA LEU A 84 -7.37 3.22 8.80
C LEU A 84 -7.85 2.06 9.68
N ASP A 85 -8.81 1.30 9.18
CA ASP A 85 -9.37 0.13 9.86
C ASP A 85 -9.95 -0.89 8.89
N TRP A 86 -9.59 -0.78 7.61
CA TRP A 86 -10.12 -1.63 6.56
C TRP A 86 -9.96 -3.12 6.80
N TRP A 87 -8.95 -3.55 7.54
CA TRP A 87 -8.75 -4.96 7.88
C TRP A 87 -9.74 -5.49 8.92
N LYS A 88 -10.53 -4.62 9.54
CA LYS A 88 -11.67 -4.99 10.42
C LYS A 88 -12.98 -5.05 9.65
N ASP A 89 -12.99 -4.66 8.37
CA ASP A 89 -14.17 -4.68 7.51
C ASP A 89 -14.35 -6.07 6.88
N GLU A 90 -15.50 -6.68 7.15
CA GLU A 90 -15.91 -7.97 6.60
C GLU A 90 -16.81 -7.82 5.36
N ARG A 91 -17.28 -6.59 5.04
CA ARG A 91 -18.20 -6.36 3.92
C ARG A 91 -17.50 -6.23 2.57
N SER A 92 -16.25 -5.81 2.57
CA SER A 92 -15.48 -5.55 1.34
C SER A 92 -14.14 -6.28 1.34
N GLY A 93 -14.10 -7.49 1.90
CA GLY A 93 -12.94 -8.39 1.81
C GLY A 93 -11.70 -7.96 2.60
N GLY A 94 -11.81 -6.94 3.45
CA GLY A 94 -10.67 -6.34 4.15
C GLY A 94 -9.93 -7.33 5.05
N ARG A 95 -10.68 -8.20 5.73
CA ARG A 95 -10.12 -9.29 6.55
C ARG A 95 -9.28 -10.28 5.73
N ASP A 96 -9.71 -10.63 4.53
CA ASP A 96 -9.00 -11.57 3.65
C ASP A 96 -7.85 -10.91 2.88
N LEU A 97 -7.89 -9.60 2.72
CA LEU A 97 -6.82 -8.79 2.15
C LEU A 97 -5.68 -8.51 3.13
N LYS A 98 -5.95 -8.50 4.44
CA LYS A 98 -4.95 -8.29 5.50
C LYS A 98 -3.75 -9.24 5.39
N VAL A 99 -2.52 -8.72 5.52
CA VAL A 99 -1.27 -9.51 5.32
C VAL A 99 -0.55 -9.92 6.61
N TRP A 100 -0.89 -9.30 7.74
CA TRP A 100 -0.27 -9.57 9.05
C TRP A 100 -1.16 -10.41 9.96
N ALA A 101 -0.57 -11.12 10.92
CA ALA A 101 -1.28 -11.92 11.91
C ALA A 101 -0.38 -12.25 13.11
N GLY A 102 -0.98 -12.76 14.19
CA GLY A 102 -0.25 -13.20 15.38
C GLY A 102 0.44 -12.03 16.10
N SER A 103 1.71 -12.20 16.46
CA SER A 103 2.52 -11.21 17.20
C SER A 103 3.02 -10.04 16.36
N MET A 104 2.69 -9.96 15.06
CA MET A 104 3.07 -8.81 14.23
C MET A 104 2.38 -7.54 14.71
N GLN A 105 3.16 -6.55 15.11
CA GLN A 105 2.66 -5.27 15.61
C GLN A 105 2.40 -4.31 14.45
N SER A 106 1.18 -4.30 13.90
CA SER A 106 0.87 -3.53 12.69
C SER A 106 1.10 -2.02 12.84
N VAL A 107 0.74 -1.45 13.98
CA VAL A 107 0.92 -0.01 14.23
C VAL A 107 2.41 0.35 14.23
N ARG A 108 3.24 -0.47 14.89
CA ARG A 108 4.69 -0.31 14.92
C ARG A 108 5.31 -0.38 13.52
N ILE A 109 4.86 -1.34 12.71
CA ILE A 109 5.31 -1.46 11.31
C ILE A 109 4.95 -0.20 10.52
N ALA A 110 3.70 0.27 10.63
CA ALA A 110 3.24 1.46 9.93
C ALA A 110 4.03 2.72 10.35
N GLN A 111 4.29 2.89 11.65
CA GLN A 111 5.08 4.00 12.18
C GLN A 111 6.54 3.96 11.71
N ALA A 112 7.15 2.77 11.62
CA ALA A 112 8.50 2.63 11.11
C ALA A 112 8.59 2.98 9.61
N MET A 113 7.66 2.48 8.79
CA MET A 113 7.59 2.83 7.36
C MET A 113 7.31 4.33 7.16
N LEU A 114 6.45 4.94 7.99
CA LEU A 114 6.23 6.39 7.97
C LEU A 114 7.48 7.17 8.39
N GLY A 115 8.21 6.70 9.39
CA GLY A 115 9.46 7.32 9.84
C GLY A 115 10.50 7.39 8.71
N ALA A 116 10.61 6.32 7.92
CA ALA A 116 11.50 6.27 6.76
C ALA A 116 11.10 7.26 5.64
N LEU A 117 9.81 7.59 5.48
CA LEU A 117 9.35 8.61 4.50
C LEU A 117 9.90 10.03 4.75
N ARG A 118 10.57 10.28 5.88
CA ARG A 118 11.26 11.55 6.12
C ARG A 118 12.54 11.72 5.30
N ASP A 119 13.07 10.63 4.74
CA ASP A 119 14.22 10.68 3.82
C ASP A 119 13.84 11.41 2.52
N PRO A 120 14.53 12.50 2.15
CA PRO A 120 14.28 13.23 0.91
C PRO A 120 14.38 12.38 -0.36
N MET A 121 15.11 11.26 -0.35
CA MET A 121 15.17 10.34 -1.49
C MET A 121 13.79 9.78 -1.86
N LEU A 122 12.88 9.66 -0.88
CA LEU A 122 11.50 9.19 -1.05
C LEU A 122 10.55 10.29 -1.56
N HIS A 123 11.04 11.51 -1.82
CA HIS A 123 10.22 12.65 -2.29
C HIS A 123 10.38 12.89 -3.80
N THR A 124 10.79 11.84 -4.52
CA THR A 124 11.01 11.85 -5.97
C THR A 124 9.93 11.03 -6.70
N PRO A 125 9.78 11.18 -8.03
CA PRO A 125 8.87 10.33 -8.80
C PRO A 125 9.14 8.82 -8.63
N ALA A 126 10.38 8.43 -8.33
CA ALA A 126 10.80 7.05 -8.14
C ALA A 126 10.62 6.52 -6.70
N LEU A 127 9.86 7.20 -5.84
CA LEU A 127 9.73 6.85 -4.42
C LEU A 127 9.41 5.37 -4.15
N PHE A 128 8.64 4.72 -5.03
CA PHE A 128 8.26 3.33 -4.86
C PHE A 128 9.43 2.36 -5.08
N ASP A 129 10.50 2.79 -5.73
CA ASP A 129 11.69 1.98 -6.01
C ASP A 129 12.87 2.32 -5.08
N VAL A 130 12.68 3.22 -4.13
CA VAL A 130 13.68 3.52 -3.09
C VAL A 130 13.56 2.49 -1.97
N GLY A 131 14.48 1.52 -1.99
CA GLY A 131 14.62 0.50 -0.95
C GLY A 131 15.62 0.90 0.13
N GLN A 132 15.29 0.66 1.40
CA GLN A 132 16.20 0.86 2.53
C GLN A 132 15.95 -0.13 3.68
N ILE A 133 16.91 -0.27 4.59
CA ILE A 133 16.70 -0.98 5.86
C ILE A 133 15.96 -0.03 6.80
N VAL A 134 14.83 -0.48 7.33
CA VAL A 134 13.97 0.35 8.20
C VAL A 134 14.17 -0.04 9.65
N TYR A 135 14.32 0.99 10.49
CA TYR A 135 14.48 0.85 11.93
C TYR A 135 13.28 1.46 12.65
N ASP A 136 13.08 1.03 13.88
CA ASP A 136 12.06 1.58 14.76
C ASP A 136 12.42 3.03 15.15
N PRO A 137 11.54 4.02 14.91
CA PRO A 137 11.80 5.40 15.31
C PRO A 137 12.00 5.60 16.81
N ALA A 138 11.40 4.75 17.65
CA ALA A 138 11.56 4.79 19.11
C ALA A 138 12.77 3.97 19.59
N GLU A 139 13.22 2.99 18.79
CA GLU A 139 14.37 2.12 19.09
C GLU A 139 15.27 1.97 17.85
N PRO A 140 16.11 2.97 17.50
CA PRO A 140 16.79 3.05 16.21
C PRO A 140 17.78 1.92 15.89
N THR A 141 18.12 1.08 16.87
CA THR A 141 18.95 -0.13 16.68
C THR A 141 18.13 -1.35 16.29
N LYS A 142 16.80 -1.32 16.49
CA LYS A 142 15.89 -2.42 16.19
C LYS A 142 15.33 -2.27 14.79
N LYS A 143 15.76 -3.16 13.90
CA LYS A 143 15.18 -3.34 12.56
C LYS A 143 13.68 -3.68 12.66
N VAL A 144 12.89 -3.19 11.70
CA VAL A 144 11.46 -3.50 11.56
C VAL A 144 11.19 -4.10 10.17
N GLU A 145 10.62 -5.30 10.15
CA GLU A 145 10.11 -5.91 8.91
C GLU A 145 8.81 -5.20 8.45
N PRO A 146 8.62 -4.97 7.14
CA PRO A 146 7.40 -4.35 6.61
C PRO A 146 6.21 -5.32 6.58
N PHE A 147 5.08 -4.85 6.05
CA PHE A 147 3.86 -5.64 5.91
C PHE A 147 3.93 -6.73 4.85
N TYR A 148 4.74 -6.53 3.79
CA TYR A 148 4.80 -7.35 2.57
C TYR A 148 3.67 -7.03 1.57
N PHE A 149 3.31 -5.75 1.47
CA PHE A 149 2.51 -5.27 0.34
C PHE A 149 3.31 -5.19 -0.95
N ASP A 150 4.63 -4.99 -0.85
CA ASP A 150 5.48 -4.95 -2.03
C ASP A 150 5.66 -6.35 -2.65
N ALA A 151 5.22 -6.49 -3.90
CA ALA A 151 5.26 -7.77 -4.59
C ALA A 151 6.66 -8.34 -4.85
N ARG A 152 7.70 -7.50 -4.86
CA ARG A 152 9.10 -7.94 -4.96
C ARG A 152 9.51 -8.82 -3.78
N ARG A 153 8.81 -8.70 -2.65
CA ARG A 153 9.12 -9.49 -1.45
C ARG A 153 8.38 -10.83 -1.41
N ALA A 154 7.32 -11.02 -2.20
CA ALA A 154 6.50 -12.24 -2.10
C ALA A 154 7.23 -13.50 -2.59
N SER A 155 8.03 -13.41 -3.65
CA SER A 155 8.79 -14.54 -4.20
C SER A 155 9.90 -15.07 -3.29
N ASN A 156 10.37 -14.25 -2.34
CA ASN A 156 11.42 -14.61 -1.37
C ASN A 156 10.88 -14.66 0.06
N ALA A 157 9.56 -14.69 0.24
CA ALA A 157 8.94 -14.52 1.55
C ALA A 157 8.95 -15.81 2.38
N HIS A 158 9.09 -16.98 1.75
CA HIS A 158 9.13 -18.27 2.41
C HIS A 158 10.59 -18.78 2.48
N SER A 159 11.06 -19.20 3.66
CA SER A 159 12.44 -19.70 3.83
C SER A 159 12.77 -20.91 2.95
N LEU A 160 11.76 -21.73 2.61
CA LEU A 160 11.94 -22.83 1.64
C LEU A 160 12.22 -22.34 0.22
N ASP A 161 11.71 -21.17 -0.17
CA ASP A 161 11.90 -20.64 -1.53
C ASP A 161 13.34 -20.15 -1.74
N ILE A 162 13.99 -19.71 -0.66
CA ILE A 162 15.37 -19.19 -0.66
C ILE A 162 16.41 -20.17 -0.09
N GLY A 163 15.98 -21.31 0.45
CA GLY A 163 16.84 -22.38 0.95
C GLY A 163 17.48 -22.15 2.32
N PHE A 164 17.21 -21.02 2.99
CA PHE A 164 17.70 -20.68 4.33
C PHE A 164 16.75 -19.71 5.04
N SER A 165 16.91 -19.53 6.36
CA SER A 165 16.17 -18.52 7.13
C SER A 165 17.01 -17.25 7.28
N PRO A 166 16.62 -16.10 6.68
CA PRO A 166 17.32 -14.84 6.87
C PRO A 166 17.37 -14.40 8.33
N ASN A 167 16.34 -14.76 9.11
CA ASN A 167 16.29 -14.47 10.54
C ASN A 167 17.36 -15.26 11.30
N ASP A 168 17.56 -16.54 10.96
CA ASP A 168 18.54 -17.40 11.63
C ASP A 168 19.98 -17.00 11.28
N LEU A 169 20.16 -16.25 10.18
CA LEU A 169 21.43 -15.72 9.70
C LEU A 169 21.62 -14.21 9.98
N GLU A 170 20.71 -13.59 10.77
CA GLU A 170 20.74 -12.17 11.13
C GLU A 170 20.84 -11.21 9.92
N LEU A 171 20.33 -11.62 8.75
CA LEU A 171 20.45 -10.84 7.53
C LEU A 171 19.51 -9.63 7.53
N THR A 172 20.05 -8.49 7.14
CA THR A 172 19.26 -7.27 6.91
C THR A 172 18.56 -7.36 5.57
N THR A 173 17.24 -7.21 5.59
CA THR A 173 16.39 -7.20 4.39
C THR A 173 16.00 -5.76 4.08
N ILE A 174 15.97 -5.44 2.79
CA ILE A 174 15.50 -4.16 2.29
C ILE A 174 13.97 -4.16 2.28
N ALA A 175 13.37 -3.06 2.74
CA ALA A 175 11.97 -2.73 2.60
C ALA A 175 11.81 -1.56 1.62
N PHE A 176 10.60 -1.36 1.08
CA PHE A 176 10.23 -0.23 0.24
C PHE A 176 9.19 0.62 0.98
N PRO A 177 9.62 1.57 1.83
CA PRO A 177 8.74 2.15 2.84
C PRO A 177 7.54 2.89 2.25
N ALA A 178 7.75 3.62 1.15
CA ALA A 178 6.68 4.29 0.43
C ALA A 178 5.60 3.32 -0.03
N VAL A 179 5.99 2.17 -0.61
CA VAL A 179 5.03 1.15 -1.05
C VAL A 179 4.20 0.66 0.12
N GLU A 180 4.84 0.34 1.24
CA GLU A 180 4.20 -0.30 2.37
C GLU A 180 3.19 0.62 3.09
N VAL A 181 3.60 1.85 3.44
CA VAL A 181 2.71 2.76 4.18
C VAL A 181 1.65 3.39 3.27
N LEU A 182 1.98 3.73 2.02
CA LEU A 182 1.00 4.32 1.10
C LEU A 182 -0.01 3.26 0.63
N CYS A 183 0.38 1.99 0.47
CA CYS A 183 -0.55 0.90 0.21
C CYS A 183 -1.54 0.74 1.38
N LEU A 184 -1.05 0.73 2.62
CA LEU A 184 -1.90 0.66 3.81
C LEU A 184 -2.96 1.77 3.82
N VAL A 185 -2.55 3.00 3.47
CA VAL A 185 -3.44 4.17 3.35
C VAL A 185 -4.41 4.01 2.19
N GLY A 186 -3.92 3.70 0.99
CA GLY A 186 -4.71 3.60 -0.22
C GLY A 186 -5.79 2.54 -0.12
N LEU A 187 -5.46 1.41 0.50
CA LEU A 187 -6.40 0.34 0.73
C LEU A 187 -7.63 0.83 1.48
N GLN A 188 -7.55 1.82 2.40
CA GLN A 188 -8.72 2.31 3.15
C GLN A 188 -9.89 2.76 2.28
N ARG A 189 -9.64 3.36 1.10
CA ARG A 189 -10.69 3.71 0.14
C ARG A 189 -10.72 2.77 -1.06
N PHE A 190 -9.57 2.41 -1.59
CA PHE A 190 -9.45 1.69 -2.85
C PHE A 190 -9.31 0.20 -2.56
N ARG A 191 -10.43 -0.50 -2.50
CA ARG A 191 -10.46 -1.96 -2.33
C ARG A 191 -10.43 -2.66 -3.69
N PRO A 192 -9.61 -3.71 -3.86
CA PRO A 192 -9.78 -4.60 -5.00
C PRO A 192 -11.12 -5.34 -4.91
N SER A 193 -11.60 -5.81 -6.05
CA SER A 193 -12.71 -6.77 -6.09
C SER A 193 -12.21 -8.18 -5.79
N GLU A 194 -12.96 -8.92 -5.00
CA GLU A 194 -12.77 -10.36 -4.85
C GLU A 194 -13.18 -11.09 -6.14
N THR A 195 -12.50 -12.20 -6.40
CA THR A 195 -12.93 -13.15 -7.44
C THR A 195 -13.67 -14.33 -6.80
N GLY A 196 -14.15 -15.28 -7.61
CA GLY A 196 -14.68 -16.54 -7.09
C GLY A 196 -13.61 -17.45 -6.45
N GLU A 197 -12.33 -17.09 -6.57
CA GLU A 197 -11.21 -17.86 -6.04
C GLU A 197 -10.66 -17.23 -4.75
N PRO A 198 -10.38 -18.04 -3.71
CA PRO A 198 -9.96 -17.52 -2.41
C PRO A 198 -8.59 -16.84 -2.51
N ARG A 199 -8.51 -15.61 -1.95
CA ARG A 199 -7.31 -14.75 -1.92
C ARG A 199 -6.86 -14.24 -3.30
N ILE A 200 -7.67 -14.43 -4.33
CA ILE A 200 -7.43 -13.87 -5.65
C ILE A 200 -8.28 -12.62 -5.80
N PHE A 201 -7.60 -11.52 -6.07
CA PHE A 201 -8.17 -10.18 -6.10
C PHE A 201 -7.88 -9.52 -7.44
N GLU A 202 -8.78 -8.65 -7.87
CA GLU A 202 -8.64 -7.85 -9.08
C GLU A 202 -8.69 -6.36 -8.78
N TYR A 203 -7.88 -5.58 -9.50
CA TYR A 203 -7.96 -4.13 -9.50
C TYR A 203 -7.86 -3.60 -10.93
N CYS A 204 -8.38 -2.40 -11.10
CA CYS A 204 -8.47 -1.76 -12.40
C CYS A 204 -7.78 -0.40 -12.39
N THR A 205 -7.03 -0.10 -13.45
CA THR A 205 -6.46 1.23 -13.68
C THR A 205 -7.38 2.05 -14.56
N TRP A 206 -7.23 3.37 -14.53
CA TRP A 206 -8.05 4.28 -15.33
C TRP A 206 -7.15 5.33 -16.00
N SER A 207 -7.51 5.75 -17.22
CA SER A 207 -6.69 6.66 -18.03
C SER A 207 -7.19 8.10 -18.10
N ASN A 208 -8.42 8.35 -17.65
CA ASN A 208 -9.02 9.69 -17.64
C ASN A 208 -8.82 10.33 -16.28
N SER A 209 -8.66 11.65 -16.18
CA SER A 209 -8.59 12.29 -14.86
C SER A 209 -9.93 12.10 -14.12
N LEU A 210 -9.90 11.43 -12.97
CA LEU A 210 -11.09 11.14 -12.17
C LEU A 210 -10.97 11.74 -10.76
N PRO A 211 -12.07 12.20 -10.15
CA PRO A 211 -12.11 12.50 -8.73
C PRO A 211 -12.01 11.22 -7.89
N VAL A 212 -11.55 11.36 -6.64
CA VAL A 212 -11.18 10.23 -5.75
C VAL A 212 -12.31 9.22 -5.54
N SER A 213 -13.56 9.67 -5.46
CA SER A 213 -14.73 8.82 -5.27
C SER A 213 -15.02 7.93 -6.47
N VAL A 214 -14.91 8.48 -7.69
CA VAL A 214 -15.14 7.73 -8.93
C VAL A 214 -13.97 6.79 -9.21
N ALA A 215 -12.74 7.26 -8.99
CA ALA A 215 -11.54 6.44 -9.13
C ALA A 215 -11.59 5.17 -8.25
N ALA A 216 -12.11 5.28 -7.02
CA ALA A 216 -12.26 4.13 -6.13
C ALA A 216 -13.23 3.07 -6.67
N LEU A 217 -14.35 3.49 -7.29
CA LEU A 217 -15.29 2.59 -7.94
C LEU A 217 -14.68 1.90 -9.16
N VAL A 218 -13.89 2.64 -9.93
CA VAL A 218 -13.19 2.09 -11.09
C VAL A 218 -12.12 1.11 -10.65
N ALA A 219 -11.33 1.43 -9.62
CA ALA A 219 -10.31 0.55 -9.05
C ALA A 219 -10.90 -0.80 -8.61
N ALA A 220 -12.10 -0.78 -8.02
CA ALA A 220 -12.85 -1.98 -7.62
C ALA A 220 -13.55 -2.70 -8.80
N GLY A 221 -13.39 -2.24 -10.04
CA GLY A 221 -14.04 -2.82 -11.21
C GLY A 221 -15.57 -2.63 -11.26
N ALA A 222 -16.14 -1.79 -10.39
CA ALA A 222 -17.59 -1.60 -10.26
C ALA A 222 -18.18 -0.69 -11.35
N VAL A 223 -17.34 0.14 -11.99
CA VAL A 223 -17.76 1.05 -13.07
C VAL A 223 -16.95 0.75 -14.32
N PRO A 224 -17.59 0.37 -15.44
CA PRO A 224 -16.88 0.18 -16.69
C PRO A 224 -16.49 1.54 -17.30
N LEU A 225 -15.20 1.75 -17.52
CA LEU A 225 -14.68 2.90 -18.27
C LEU A 225 -13.82 2.42 -19.44
N ARG A 226 -13.95 3.09 -20.59
CA ARG A 226 -13.07 2.85 -21.72
C ARG A 226 -11.61 3.12 -21.34
N GLY A 227 -10.71 2.25 -21.78
CA GLY A 227 -9.28 2.36 -21.49
C GLY A 227 -8.85 1.79 -20.13
N THR A 228 -9.79 1.24 -19.36
CA THR A 228 -9.50 0.53 -18.11
C THR A 228 -8.66 -0.70 -18.40
N ARG A 229 -7.62 -0.95 -17.59
CA ARG A 229 -6.89 -2.22 -17.63
C ARG A 229 -7.08 -2.95 -16.32
N ARG A 230 -7.34 -4.24 -16.40
CA ARG A 230 -7.57 -5.09 -15.24
C ARG A 230 -6.34 -5.93 -14.94
N TYR A 231 -6.02 -6.00 -13.65
CA TYR A 231 -4.92 -6.78 -13.11
C TYR A 231 -5.46 -7.71 -12.03
N ARG A 232 -4.87 -8.89 -11.93
CA ARG A 232 -5.21 -9.91 -10.95
C ARG A 232 -3.99 -10.28 -10.15
N PHE A 233 -4.09 -10.31 -8.83
CA PHE A 233 -3.02 -10.72 -7.94
C PHE A 233 -3.52 -11.68 -6.87
N GLU A 234 -2.57 -12.37 -6.26
CA GLU A 234 -2.83 -13.29 -5.16
C GLU A 234 -2.28 -12.72 -3.84
N ASN A 235 -3.09 -12.78 -2.79
CA ASN A 235 -2.66 -12.55 -1.42
C ASN A 235 -2.12 -13.85 -0.80
N TRP A 236 -0.87 -14.19 -1.14
CA TRP A 236 -0.26 -15.50 -0.93
C TRP A 236 0.25 -15.71 0.49
N PHE A 237 0.12 -16.94 1.01
CA PHE A 237 0.70 -17.29 2.32
C PHE A 237 2.22 -17.41 2.23
N ARG A 238 2.94 -16.61 3.02
CA ARG A 238 4.41 -16.63 3.06
C ARG A 238 5.03 -17.51 4.14
N SER A 239 4.20 -18.16 4.95
CA SER A 239 4.66 -19.03 6.03
C SER A 239 3.99 -20.40 5.92
N GLY A 240 4.71 -21.48 6.24
CA GLY A 240 4.14 -22.83 6.30
C GLY A 240 2.94 -22.97 7.25
N GLN A 241 2.87 -22.12 8.31
CA GLN A 241 1.72 -22.05 9.22
C GLN A 241 0.48 -21.37 8.62
N ARG A 242 0.55 -20.84 7.38
CA ARG A 242 -0.54 -20.12 6.69
C ARG A 242 -1.17 -19.00 7.53
N LYS A 243 -0.34 -18.22 8.23
CA LYS A 243 -0.80 -17.07 9.04
C LYS A 243 -0.49 -15.75 8.38
N HIS A 244 0.73 -15.59 7.87
CA HIS A 244 1.20 -14.36 7.25
C HIS A 244 1.05 -14.45 5.74
N LYS A 245 0.66 -13.34 5.12
CA LYS A 245 0.51 -13.23 3.68
C LYS A 245 1.44 -12.18 3.08
N ALA A 246 1.54 -12.17 1.76
CA ALA A 246 2.23 -11.18 0.95
C ALA A 246 1.50 -11.01 -0.38
N PHE A 247 1.51 -9.81 -0.95
CA PHE A 247 0.96 -9.61 -2.28
C PHE A 247 1.91 -10.17 -3.34
N ARG A 248 1.45 -11.05 -4.22
CA ARG A 248 2.23 -11.47 -5.40
C ARG A 248 2.11 -10.45 -6.52
N ALA A 249 3.05 -10.50 -7.46
CA ALA A 249 2.96 -9.72 -8.68
C ALA A 249 1.65 -10.04 -9.41
N ALA A 250 0.98 -9.00 -9.88
CA ALA A 250 -0.25 -9.09 -10.62
C ALA A 250 0.00 -9.44 -12.08
N VAL A 251 -0.95 -10.15 -12.67
CA VAL A 251 -0.99 -10.43 -14.11
C VAL A 251 -2.09 -9.60 -14.75
N SER A 252 -1.86 -9.12 -15.98
CA SER A 252 -2.91 -8.46 -16.75
C SER A 252 -4.00 -9.49 -17.09
N VAL A 253 -5.24 -9.16 -16.79
CA VAL A 253 -6.40 -9.94 -17.21
C VAL A 253 -6.80 -9.44 -18.58
N ALA A 254 -6.66 -10.26 -19.62
CA ALA A 254 -7.21 -9.93 -20.93
C ALA A 254 -8.73 -9.81 -20.81
N GLU A 255 -9.34 -8.83 -21.49
CA GLU A 255 -10.79 -8.84 -21.67
C GLU A 255 -11.15 -10.17 -22.36
N GLY A 256 -11.90 -11.02 -21.66
CA GLY A 256 -12.42 -12.25 -22.24
C GLY A 256 -13.18 -11.91 -23.51
N LYS A 257 -12.87 -12.62 -24.59
CA LYS A 257 -13.66 -12.62 -25.83
C LYS A 257 -15.09 -13.07 -25.55
#